data_AF-A0A5D2VSW1-F1
#
_entry.id   AF-A0A5D2VSW1-F1
#
_cell.length_a   1.000
_cell.length_b   1.000
_cell.length_c   1.000
_cell.angle_alpha   90.00
_cell.angle_beta   90.00
_cell.angle_gamma   90.00
#
_symmetry.space_group_name_H-M   'P 1'
#
loop_
_entity.id
_entity.type
_entity.pdbx_description
1 polymer ?
#
loop_
_entity_poly.entity_id
_entity_poly.type
_entity_poly.pdbx_seq_one_letter_code
_entity_poly.pdbx_strand_id
1 'polypeptide(L)'
;MTILKLFFSFLMLQIYLTSVMSDMQIYIDSPITDQNSPFYNDINSAGPMYVNGGEPVAKPDAKSKCCNNHPKLGKCNPGEDDNPDKDGKCWNYCIADCERGGICKGMSGGHHECHCAC
;
A
#
# COMPACT_ATOMS: atom_id res chain seq x y z
N MET A 1 -52.53 28.66 0.04
CA MET A 1 -52.01 27.48 0.78
C MET A 1 -51.30 26.46 -0.11
N THR A 2 -51.73 26.24 -1.36
CA THR A 2 -51.08 25.29 -2.30
C THR A 2 -49.68 25.75 -2.75
N ILE A 3 -49.51 27.05 -3.03
CA ILE A 3 -48.22 27.65 -3.43
C ILE A 3 -47.16 27.46 -2.32
N LEU A 4 -47.57 27.63 -1.06
CA LEU A 4 -46.68 27.45 0.09
C LEU A 4 -46.23 25.99 0.24
N LYS A 5 -47.12 25.01 0.01
CA LYS A 5 -46.77 23.58 0.01
C LYS A 5 -45.81 23.22 -1.12
N LEU A 6 -46.04 23.76 -2.32
CA LEU A 6 -45.14 23.57 -3.46
C LEU A 6 -43.77 24.16 -3.16
N PHE A 7 -43.71 25.34 -2.56
CA PHE A 7 -42.45 25.97 -2.14
C PHE A 7 -41.65 25.10 -1.17
N PHE A 8 -42.31 24.52 -0.15
CA PHE A 8 -41.65 23.61 0.79
C PHE A 8 -41.21 22.29 0.14
N SER A 9 -41.99 21.71 -0.77
CA SER A 9 -41.57 20.51 -1.53
C SER A 9 -40.36 20.79 -2.41
N PHE A 10 -40.34 21.92 -3.11
CA PHE A 10 -39.18 22.33 -3.91
C PHE A 10 -37.95 22.60 -3.03
N LEU A 11 -38.13 23.25 -1.88
CA LEU A 11 -37.04 23.49 -0.93
C LEU A 11 -36.41 22.18 -0.44
N MET A 12 -37.24 21.20 -0.05
CA MET A 12 -36.76 19.89 0.42
C MET A 12 -36.04 19.11 -0.67
N LEU A 13 -36.52 19.16 -1.91
CA LEU A 13 -35.86 18.50 -3.04
C LEU A 13 -34.50 19.13 -3.35
N GLN A 14 -34.38 20.45 -3.27
CA GLN A 14 -33.11 21.15 -3.46
C GLN A 14 -32.10 20.83 -2.34
N ILE A 15 -32.56 20.75 -1.09
CA ILE A 15 -31.71 20.33 0.05
C ILE A 15 -31.23 18.89 -0.14
N TYR A 16 -32.10 17.98 -0.59
CA TYR A 16 -31.72 16.58 -0.86
C TYR A 16 -30.74 16.46 -2.03
N LEU A 17 -30.95 17.19 -3.12
CA LEU A 17 -30.04 17.18 -4.27
C LEU A 17 -28.66 17.74 -3.89
N THR A 18 -28.62 18.83 -3.11
CA THR A 18 -27.34 19.41 -2.64
C THR A 18 -26.61 18.50 -1.65
N SER A 19 -27.31 17.77 -0.77
CA SER A 19 -26.67 16.79 0.11
C SER A 19 -26.07 15.62 -0.68
N VAL A 20 -26.82 15.05 -1.63
CA VAL A 20 -26.34 13.93 -2.46
C VAL A 20 -25.16 14.35 -3.35
N MET A 21 -25.17 15.57 -3.90
CA MET A 21 -24.04 16.09 -4.70
C MET A 21 -22.81 16.39 -3.85
N SER A 22 -22.97 16.80 -2.59
CA SER A 22 -21.83 17.00 -1.68
C SER A 22 -21.10 15.71 -1.33
N ASP A 23 -21.82 14.59 -1.20
CA ASP A 23 -21.21 13.24 -1.04
C ASP A 23 -20.43 12.81 -2.28
N MET A 24 -20.92 13.16 -3.48
CA MET A 24 -20.26 12.80 -4.75
C MET A 24 -19.02 13.65 -5.05
N GLN A 25 -18.96 14.91 -4.59
CA GLN A 25 -17.81 15.77 -4.81
C GLN A 25 -16.58 15.37 -3.97
N ILE A 26 -16.79 14.80 -2.77
CA ILE A 26 -15.71 14.23 -1.94
C ILE A 26 -14.96 13.10 -2.69
N TYR A 27 -15.67 12.40 -3.59
CA TYR A 27 -15.10 11.31 -4.37
C TYR A 27 -14.21 11.78 -5.54
N ILE A 28 -14.34 13.02 -6.03
CA ILE A 28 -13.62 13.49 -7.22
C ILE A 28 -12.59 14.59 -6.94
N ASP A 29 -12.76 15.40 -5.89
CA ASP A 29 -11.79 16.46 -5.52
C ASP A 29 -10.76 16.01 -4.46
N SER A 30 -10.67 14.72 -4.16
CA SER A 30 -9.52 14.20 -3.43
C SER A 30 -8.34 14.09 -4.41
N PRO A 31 -7.29 14.94 -4.32
CA PRO A 31 -6.00 14.55 -4.90
C PRO A 31 -5.67 13.18 -4.31
N ILE A 32 -5.37 12.21 -5.17
CA ILE A 32 -4.95 10.87 -4.75
C ILE A 32 -3.58 11.01 -4.08
N THR A 33 -3.60 11.44 -2.82
CA THR A 33 -2.55 11.27 -1.83
C THR A 33 -3.13 10.49 -0.66
N ASP A 34 -3.86 9.41 -0.96
CA ASP A 34 -4.03 8.35 0.01
C ASP A 34 -2.68 7.64 0.16
N GLN A 35 -1.93 8.01 1.21
CA GLN A 35 -0.68 7.33 1.57
C GLN A 35 -0.88 5.84 1.89
N ASN A 36 -2.13 5.39 2.04
CA ASN A 36 -2.48 4.00 2.31
C ASN A 36 -2.94 3.24 1.05
N SER A 37 -2.94 3.89 -0.12
CA SER A 37 -3.21 3.20 -1.38
C SER A 37 -2.01 2.33 -1.76
N PRO A 38 -2.21 1.05 -2.13
CA PRO A 38 -1.13 0.15 -2.52
C PRO A 38 -0.38 0.60 -3.79
N PHE A 39 -0.88 1.64 -4.49
CA PHE A 39 -0.28 2.22 -5.70
C PHE A 39 0.34 3.62 -5.50
N TYR A 40 0.29 4.20 -4.28
CA TYR A 40 0.76 5.58 -4.05
C TYR A 40 2.28 5.77 -4.27
N ASN A 41 3.06 4.70 -4.07
CA ASN A 41 4.51 4.73 -4.21
C ASN A 41 5.00 4.57 -5.66
N ASP A 42 4.13 4.16 -6.59
CA ASP A 42 4.50 3.90 -7.99
C ASP A 42 4.61 5.18 -8.82
N ILE A 43 3.83 6.22 -8.47
CA ILE A 43 3.72 7.45 -9.27
C ILE A 43 4.74 8.53 -8.81
N ASN A 44 5.13 8.49 -7.53
CA ASN A 44 5.96 9.53 -6.91
C ASN A 44 7.44 9.13 -6.72
N SER A 45 7.85 7.92 -7.10
CA SER A 45 9.24 7.42 -6.94
C SER A 45 10.18 7.78 -8.08
N ALA A 46 9.76 8.58 -9.06
CA ALA A 46 10.66 9.13 -10.06
C ALA A 46 11.56 10.22 -9.44
N GLY A 47 12.57 9.79 -8.67
CA GLY A 47 13.69 10.62 -8.26
C GLY A 47 14.47 11.13 -9.49
N PRO A 48 15.30 12.18 -9.34
CA PRO A 48 15.98 12.80 -10.47
C PRO A 48 16.91 11.78 -11.16
N MET A 49 16.76 11.65 -12.48
CA MET A 49 17.61 10.81 -13.32
C MET A 49 19.03 11.39 -13.41
N TYR A 50 20.01 10.74 -12.80
CA TYR A 50 21.43 10.94 -13.13
C TYR A 50 21.85 9.86 -14.12
N VAL A 51 22.24 10.27 -15.32
CA VAL A 51 22.77 9.38 -16.37
C VAL A 51 24.29 9.37 -16.26
N ASN A 52 24.88 8.20 -16.01
CA ASN A 52 26.24 7.92 -16.46
C ASN A 52 26.47 6.40 -16.62
N GLY A 53 26.52 5.95 -17.88
CA GLY A 53 27.48 4.94 -18.33
C GLY A 53 27.46 3.52 -17.75
N GLY A 54 26.32 2.99 -17.31
CA GLY A 54 26.16 1.57 -16.97
C GLY A 54 24.74 1.12 -17.26
N GLU A 55 24.57 -0.07 -17.82
CA GLU A 55 23.27 -0.69 -18.07
C GLU A 55 22.38 -0.58 -16.82
N PRO A 56 21.18 0.03 -16.90
CA PRO A 56 20.37 0.32 -15.73
C PRO A 56 19.66 -0.96 -15.30
N VAL A 57 20.36 -1.79 -14.51
CA VAL A 57 19.70 -2.81 -13.72
C VAL A 57 18.96 -2.05 -12.61
N ALA A 58 17.65 -1.89 -12.77
CA ALA A 58 16.80 -1.28 -11.77
C ALA A 58 17.09 -1.92 -10.41
N LYS A 59 17.65 -1.15 -9.48
CA LYS A 59 17.71 -1.57 -8.08
C LYS A 59 16.24 -1.72 -7.65
N PRO A 60 15.79 -2.89 -7.16
CA PRO A 60 14.47 -2.99 -6.58
C PRO A 60 14.44 -1.96 -5.45
N ASP A 61 13.47 -1.07 -5.48
CA ASP A 61 13.37 0.03 -4.54
C ASP A 61 13.44 -0.58 -3.13
N ALA A 62 14.43 -0.21 -2.30
CA ALA A 62 14.56 -0.81 -0.97
C ALA A 62 13.26 -0.67 -0.14
N LYS A 63 12.44 0.34 -0.45
CA LYS A 63 11.08 0.52 0.07
C LYS A 63 10.03 -0.51 -0.40
N SER A 64 10.20 -1.11 -1.59
CA SER A 64 9.35 -2.20 -2.09
C SER A 64 9.62 -3.53 -1.38
N LYS A 65 10.81 -3.67 -0.78
CA LYS A 65 11.24 -4.90 -0.12
C LYS A 65 10.74 -4.99 1.32
N CYS A 66 10.89 -3.93 2.10
CA CYS A 66 10.45 -3.89 3.49
C CYS A 66 8.92 -3.79 3.60
N CYS A 67 8.35 -4.20 4.73
CA CYS A 67 6.90 -4.24 4.97
C CYS A 67 6.10 -5.15 4.02
N ASN A 68 6.74 -6.06 3.31
CA ASN A 68 6.11 -6.86 2.26
C ASN A 68 6.37 -8.36 2.42
N ASN A 69 5.40 -9.15 1.97
CA ASN A 69 5.56 -10.60 1.83
C ASN A 69 6.31 -10.91 0.53
N HIS A 70 7.16 -11.94 0.56
CA HIS A 70 8.00 -12.35 -0.57
C HIS A 70 7.73 -13.81 -0.96
N PRO A 71 6.58 -14.11 -1.60
CA PRO A 71 6.23 -15.47 -2.00
C PRO A 71 7.23 -16.10 -2.99
N LYS A 72 8.00 -15.27 -3.71
CA LYS A 72 9.07 -15.72 -4.62
C LYS A 72 10.22 -16.43 -3.90
N LEU A 73 10.40 -16.22 -2.59
CA LEU A 73 11.36 -16.98 -1.77
C LEU A 73 10.86 -18.38 -1.40
N GLY A 74 9.62 -18.71 -1.76
CA GLY A 74 8.97 -19.96 -1.41
C GLY A 74 8.55 -20.04 0.06
N LYS A 75 8.13 -21.23 0.47
CA LYS A 75 7.73 -21.51 1.87
C LYS A 75 8.91 -21.31 2.81
N CYS A 76 8.62 -21.02 4.08
CA CYS A 76 9.61 -20.91 5.13
C CYS A 76 9.21 -21.72 6.38
N ASN A 77 10.20 -22.03 7.21
CA ASN A 77 10.07 -22.70 8.50
C ASN A 77 10.25 -21.69 9.64
N PRO A 78 9.23 -21.48 10.51
CA PRO A 78 9.36 -20.64 11.68
C PRO A 78 10.45 -21.13 12.65
N GLY A 79 11.28 -20.20 13.15
CA GLY A 79 12.39 -20.48 14.07
C GLY A 79 13.71 -20.93 13.38
N GLU A 80 13.65 -21.24 12.09
CA GLU A 80 14.82 -21.58 11.26
C GLU A 80 15.09 -20.46 10.26
N ASP A 81 14.13 -20.19 9.37
CA ASP A 81 14.32 -19.25 8.26
C ASP A 81 14.28 -17.77 8.68
N ASP A 82 13.75 -17.46 9.85
CA ASP A 82 13.71 -16.12 10.44
C ASP A 82 14.75 -15.90 11.54
N ASN A 83 15.64 -16.88 11.76
CA ASN A 83 16.61 -16.83 12.82
C ASN A 83 17.90 -16.11 12.38
N PRO A 84 18.31 -15.01 13.04
CA PRO A 84 19.55 -14.30 12.74
C PRO A 84 20.83 -15.12 12.98
N ASP A 85 20.77 -16.09 13.90
CA ASP A 85 21.93 -16.88 14.34
C ASP A 85 22.11 -18.18 13.52
N LYS A 86 21.16 -18.51 12.65
CA LYS A 86 21.15 -19.77 11.87
C LYS A 86 21.13 -19.55 10.36
N ASP A 87 21.59 -18.40 9.90
CA ASP A 87 21.56 -18.01 8.49
C ASP A 87 20.14 -18.12 7.88
N GLY A 88 19.12 -17.76 8.65
CA GLY A 88 17.73 -17.89 8.24
C GLY A 88 17.46 -17.18 6.92
N LYS A 89 16.85 -17.88 5.95
CA LYS A 89 16.58 -17.35 4.61
C LYS A 89 15.82 -16.03 4.61
N CYS A 90 14.73 -15.94 5.38
CA CYS A 90 13.92 -14.73 5.50
C CYS A 90 14.71 -13.61 6.18
N TRP A 91 15.46 -13.94 7.24
CA TRP A 91 16.32 -12.97 7.93
C TRP A 91 17.36 -12.39 6.96
N ASN A 92 18.16 -13.25 6.35
CA ASN A 92 19.26 -12.89 5.46
C ASN A 92 18.80 -12.13 4.23
N TYR A 93 17.67 -12.54 3.63
CA TYR A 93 17.10 -11.80 2.53
C TYR A 93 16.76 -10.37 2.95
N CYS A 94 16.09 -10.19 4.09
CA CYS A 94 15.54 -8.89 4.46
C CYS A 94 16.56 -7.96 5.12
N ILE A 95 17.49 -8.46 5.94
CA ILE A 95 18.37 -7.63 6.79
C ILE A 95 19.29 -6.69 6.00
N ALA A 96 19.57 -7.02 4.74
CA ALA A 96 20.39 -6.18 3.85
C ALA A 96 19.76 -4.81 3.55
N ASP A 97 18.42 -4.75 3.47
CA ASP A 97 17.68 -3.54 3.08
C ASP A 97 16.66 -3.09 4.15
N CYS A 98 16.32 -3.98 5.09
CA CYS A 98 15.34 -3.76 6.16
C CYS A 98 16.01 -3.98 7.50
N GLU A 99 16.20 -2.92 8.29
CA GLU A 99 16.98 -2.93 9.55
C GLU A 99 16.50 -3.96 10.58
N ARG A 100 15.22 -4.36 10.52
CA ARG A 100 14.60 -5.33 11.41
C ARG A 100 14.61 -6.77 10.87
N GLY A 101 15.21 -6.99 9.70
CA GLY A 101 15.28 -8.31 9.08
C GLY A 101 13.92 -8.81 8.59
N GLY A 102 13.77 -10.13 8.55
CA GLY A 102 12.59 -10.80 8.00
C GLY A 102 12.13 -11.96 8.85
N ILE A 103 10.83 -12.17 8.88
CA ILE A 103 10.17 -13.22 9.66
C ILE A 103 9.48 -14.25 8.77
N CYS A 104 9.26 -15.45 9.30
CA CYS A 104 8.49 -16.48 8.62
C CYS A 104 7.01 -16.36 9.01
N LYS A 105 6.25 -15.59 8.23
CA LYS A 105 4.88 -15.19 8.55
C LYS A 105 3.87 -16.24 8.08
N GLY A 106 2.94 -16.61 8.97
CA GLY A 106 1.80 -17.47 8.63
C GLY A 106 0.80 -16.73 7.74
N MET A 107 0.32 -17.42 6.70
CA MET A 107 -0.61 -16.89 5.71
C MET A 107 -1.98 -17.57 5.82
N SER A 108 -3.02 -16.87 5.37
CA SER A 108 -4.34 -17.47 5.17
C SER A 108 -4.23 -18.60 4.14
N GLY A 109 -4.48 -19.83 4.56
CA GLY A 109 -4.22 -21.05 3.77
C GLY A 109 -3.25 -22.03 4.43
N GLY A 110 -2.67 -21.68 5.58
CA GLY A 110 -1.87 -22.58 6.39
C GLY A 110 -0.44 -22.78 5.90
N HIS A 111 -0.01 -22.01 4.88
CA HIS A 111 1.39 -21.92 4.49
C HIS A 111 2.07 -20.71 5.12
N HIS A 112 3.39 -20.69 5.07
CA HIS A 112 4.20 -19.58 5.57
C HIS A 112 5.00 -18.94 4.44
N GLU A 113 5.18 -17.63 4.51
CA GLU A 113 5.96 -16.83 3.57
C GLU A 113 6.92 -15.90 4.32
N CYS A 114 8.08 -15.62 3.73
CA CYS A 114 8.97 -14.62 4.27
C CYS A 114 8.32 -13.24 4.19
N HIS A 115 8.33 -12.52 5.30
CA HIS A 115 7.87 -11.13 5.38
C HIS A 115 9.02 -10.26 5.89
N CYS A 116 9.45 -9.27 5.10
CA CYS A 116 10.43 -8.31 5.57
C CYS A 116 9.74 -7.30 6.49
N ALA A 117 10.28 -7.13 7.69
CA ALA A 117 9.70 -6.24 8.68
C ALA A 117 9.80 -4.77 8.22
N CYS A 118 8.78 -3.99 8.61
CA CYS A 118 8.94 -2.56 8.84
C CYS A 118 9.70 -2.37 10.15
#